data_AF-A0A922X072-F1
#
_entry.id   AF-A0A922X072-F1
#
_cell.length_a   1.000
_cell.length_b   1.000
_cell.length_c   1.000
_cell.angle_alpha   90.00
_cell.angle_beta   90.00
_cell.angle_gamma   90.00
#
_symmetry.space_group_name_H-M   'P 1'
#
loop_
_entity.id
_entity.type
_entity.pdbx_description
1 polymer ?
#
loop_
_entity_poly.entity_id
_entity_poly.type
_entity_poly.pdbx_seq_one_letter_code
_entity_poly.pdbx_strand_id
1 'polypeptide(L)'
;MSHPKFFGKFSDAARISRHSVIELFTASTPNGIKVPIAFEELGVPYTLRTKPMGSPDFRSAEFLAINPNGKIPAIRHHHGGGAPVTIFESGAILL
;
A
#
# COMPACT_ATOMS: atom_id res chain seq x y z
N MET A 1 -34.27 -0.11 -17.58
CA MET A 1 -33.07 -0.93 -17.83
C MET A 1 -32.02 -0.56 -16.79
N SER A 2 -31.70 -1.53 -15.92
CA SER A 2 -30.96 -1.36 -14.66
C SER A 2 -29.45 -1.24 -14.91
N HIS A 3 -28.83 -0.15 -14.44
CA HIS A 3 -27.38 -0.05 -14.30
C HIS A 3 -26.93 -0.80 -13.04
N PRO A 4 -25.91 -1.68 -13.09
CA PRO A 4 -25.44 -2.35 -11.90
C PRO A 4 -24.68 -1.37 -10.99
N LYS A 5 -25.12 -1.27 -9.74
CA LYS A 5 -24.42 -0.58 -8.65
C LYS A 5 -23.29 -1.48 -8.14
N PHE A 6 -22.04 -1.12 -8.40
CA PHE A 6 -20.88 -1.69 -7.72
C PHE A 6 -20.62 -0.93 -6.42
N PHE A 7 -20.55 -1.64 -5.28
CA PHE A 7 -20.33 -1.08 -3.94
C PHE A 7 -19.08 -1.71 -3.30
N GLY A 8 -18.22 -0.87 -2.71
CA GLY A 8 -17.11 -1.24 -1.82
C GLY A 8 -15.84 -0.41 -2.05
N LYS A 9 -15.88 0.93 -1.89
CA LYS A 9 -15.61 1.71 -0.67
C LYS A 9 -14.22 1.52 -0.03
N PHE A 10 -13.17 2.06 -0.67
CA PHE A 10 -12.15 2.79 0.10
C PHE A 10 -12.71 4.22 0.29
N SER A 11 -12.90 4.67 1.52
CA SER A 11 -13.42 6.00 1.80
C SER A 11 -12.31 7.04 1.64
N ASP A 12 -12.45 7.93 0.67
CA ASP A 12 -11.60 9.10 0.51
C ASP A 12 -11.96 10.16 1.56
N ALA A 13 -11.03 10.40 2.48
CA ALA A 13 -11.08 11.55 3.38
C ALA A 13 -9.66 12.06 3.65
N ALA A 14 -9.18 12.93 2.76
CA ALA A 14 -8.31 14.07 3.05
C ALA A 14 -7.94 14.76 1.73
N ARG A 15 -7.98 16.09 1.70
CA ARG A 15 -7.46 16.90 0.58
C ARG A 15 -5.95 16.67 0.47
N ILE A 16 -5.53 15.77 -0.41
CA ILE A 16 -4.11 15.60 -0.73
C ILE A 16 -3.82 16.57 -1.88
N SER A 17 -2.95 17.54 -1.61
CA SER A 17 -2.42 18.44 -2.63
C SER A 17 -1.67 17.62 -3.70
N ARG A 18 -1.09 18.24 -4.73
CA ARG A 18 -0.37 17.57 -5.83
C ARG A 18 0.94 16.90 -5.37
N HIS A 19 0.91 16.25 -4.21
CA HIS A 19 1.99 15.83 -3.35
C HIS A 19 2.24 14.34 -3.46
N SER A 20 3.48 13.98 -3.19
CA SER A 20 3.92 12.61 -3.11
C SER A 20 3.04 11.77 -2.17
N VAL A 21 2.58 10.61 -2.63
CA VAL A 21 1.73 9.69 -1.84
C VAL A 21 2.41 8.33 -1.76
N ILE A 22 2.64 7.86 -0.54
CA ILE A 22 3.08 6.49 -0.27
C ILE A 22 1.86 5.64 0.07
N GLU A 23 1.63 4.57 -0.68
CA GLU A 23 0.69 3.51 -0.33
C GLU A 23 1.46 2.36 0.31
N LEU A 24 1.06 1.92 1.50
CA LEU A 24 1.67 0.80 2.22
C LEU A 24 0.73 -0.40 2.26
N PHE A 25 1.12 -1.48 1.59
CA PHE A 25 0.40 -2.73 1.57
C PHE A 25 0.95 -3.68 2.63
N THR A 26 0.13 -4.05 3.62
CA THR A 26 0.62 -4.83 4.76
C THR A 26 -0.47 -5.66 5.46
N ALA A 27 -0.06 -6.44 6.47
CA ALA A 27 -0.90 -7.24 7.33
C ALA A 27 -0.32 -7.27 8.76
N SER A 28 -1.13 -7.62 9.76
CA SER A 28 -0.73 -7.70 11.18
C SER A 28 0.19 -8.92 11.45
N THR A 29 1.43 -8.84 10.98
CA THR A 29 2.48 -9.86 11.12
C THR A 29 3.81 -9.20 11.55
N PRO A 30 4.80 -9.95 12.07
CA PRO A 30 6.07 -9.36 12.51
C PRO A 30 6.80 -8.54 11.44
N ASN A 31 6.77 -8.95 10.17
CA ASN A 31 7.35 -8.14 9.08
C ASN A 31 6.41 -7.01 8.64
N GLY A 32 5.10 -7.27 8.63
CA GLY A 32 4.12 -6.29 8.18
C GLY A 32 4.00 -5.05 9.08
N ILE A 33 4.24 -5.19 10.39
CA ILE A 33 4.13 -4.06 11.32
C ILE A 33 5.40 -3.18 11.39
N LYS A 34 6.53 -3.60 10.82
CA LYS A 34 7.80 -2.83 10.88
C LYS A 34 7.69 -1.47 10.20
N VAL A 35 7.18 -1.47 8.96
CA VAL A 35 7.06 -0.26 8.14
C VAL A 35 6.04 0.74 8.70
N PRO A 36 4.80 0.35 9.08
CA PRO A 36 3.88 1.33 9.65
C PRO A 36 4.41 1.91 10.96
N ILE A 37 5.02 1.10 11.85
CA ILE A 37 5.67 1.63 13.07
C ILE A 37 6.72 2.67 12.70
N ALA A 38 7.65 2.34 11.80
CA ALA A 38 8.68 3.30 11.40
C ALA A 38 8.09 4.58 10.76
N PHE A 39 7.03 4.47 9.95
CA PHE A 39 6.38 5.63 9.35
C PHE A 39 5.69 6.51 10.39
N GLU A 40 5.02 5.93 11.39
CA GLU A 40 4.44 6.69 12.50
C GLU A 40 5.54 7.39 13.33
N GLU A 41 6.61 6.67 13.70
CA GLU A 41 7.73 7.23 14.48
C GLU A 41 8.45 8.37 13.76
N LEU A 42 8.51 8.32 12.43
CA LEU A 42 9.16 9.35 11.60
C LEU A 42 8.20 10.44 11.09
N GLY A 43 6.90 10.32 11.38
CA GLY A 43 5.88 11.25 10.87
C GLY A 43 5.73 11.24 9.34
N VAL A 44 6.05 10.12 8.68
CA VAL A 44 5.94 9.98 7.22
C VAL A 44 4.46 9.80 6.85
N PRO A 45 3.85 10.65 6.01
CA PRO A 45 2.46 10.48 5.60
C PRO A 45 2.33 9.32 4.60
N TYR A 46 1.39 8.41 4.86
CA TYR A 46 1.11 7.27 3.98
C TYR A 46 -0.37 6.88 4.01
N THR A 47 -0.79 6.17 2.97
CA THR A 47 -2.09 5.49 2.90
C THR A 47 -1.91 4.02 3.24
N LEU A 48 -2.49 3.59 4.36
CA LEU A 48 -2.45 2.20 4.79
C LEU A 48 -3.44 1.34 3.99
N ARG A 49 -2.96 0.25 3.38
CA ARG A 49 -3.73 -0.75 2.64
C ARG A 49 -3.56 -2.11 3.32
N THR A 50 -4.46 -2.47 4.22
CA THR A 50 -4.37 -3.72 4.97
C THR A 50 -5.32 -4.78 4.44
N LYS A 51 -4.87 -6.03 4.48
CA LYS A 51 -5.69 -7.23 4.29
C LYS A 51 -5.25 -8.33 5.28
N PRO A 52 -6.13 -9.30 5.61
CA PRO A 52 -5.74 -10.45 6.40
C PRO A 52 -4.59 -11.23 5.75
N MET A 53 -3.69 -11.79 6.56
CA MET A 53 -2.64 -12.67 6.05
C MET A 53 -3.28 -13.90 5.37
N GLY A 54 -2.82 -14.22 4.16
CA GLY A 54 -3.42 -15.27 3.33
C GLY A 54 -4.55 -14.79 2.41
N SER A 55 -4.90 -13.49 2.43
CA SER A 55 -5.84 -12.93 1.45
C SER A 55 -5.38 -13.20 0.01
N PRO A 56 -6.29 -13.60 -0.90
CA PRO A 56 -5.97 -13.75 -2.32
C PRO A 56 -5.54 -12.42 -2.97
N ASP A 57 -5.85 -11.29 -2.35
CA ASP A 57 -5.45 -9.96 -2.82
C ASP A 57 -3.92 -9.85 -2.94
N PHE A 58 -3.14 -10.50 -2.06
CA PHE A 58 -1.67 -10.55 -2.15
C PHE A 58 -1.14 -11.46 -3.27
N ARG A 59 -2.04 -12.12 -4.00
CA ARG A 59 -1.76 -12.89 -5.23
C ARG A 59 -2.47 -12.31 -6.45
N SER A 60 -3.17 -11.19 -6.30
CA SER A 60 -3.81 -10.50 -7.42
C SER A 60 -2.75 -9.97 -8.39
N ALA A 61 -3.11 -9.85 -9.67
CA ALA A 61 -2.23 -9.27 -10.67
C ALA A 61 -1.79 -7.84 -10.30
N GLU A 62 -2.67 -7.07 -9.66
CA GLU A 62 -2.35 -5.72 -9.18
C GLU A 62 -1.27 -5.73 -8.10
N PHE A 63 -1.39 -6.60 -7.08
CA PHE A 63 -0.37 -6.68 -6.03
C PHE A 63 0.93 -7.28 -6.55
N LEU A 64 0.87 -8.27 -7.44
CA LEU A 64 2.07 -8.88 -8.04
C LEU A 64 2.83 -7.91 -8.96
N ALA A 65 2.15 -6.92 -9.55
CA ALA A 65 2.81 -5.83 -10.26
C ALA A 65 3.61 -4.90 -9.33
N ILE A 66 3.30 -4.89 -8.02
CA ILE A 66 4.05 -4.14 -6.98
C ILE A 66 5.15 -5.01 -6.38
N ASN A 67 4.82 -6.25 -6.02
CA ASN A 67 5.75 -7.23 -5.48
C ASN A 67 5.55 -8.60 -6.15
N PRO A 68 6.41 -9.00 -7.09
CA PRO A 68 6.29 -10.29 -7.77
C PRO A 68 6.47 -11.50 -6.83
N ASN A 69 7.05 -11.32 -5.64
CA ASN A 69 7.16 -12.35 -4.62
C ASN A 69 5.82 -12.65 -3.91
N GLY A 70 4.81 -11.77 -4.05
CA GLY A 70 3.51 -11.93 -3.40
C GLY A 70 3.58 -11.92 -1.87
N LYS A 71 4.55 -11.17 -1.30
CA LYS A 71 4.75 -11.04 0.16
C LYS A 71 4.55 -9.60 0.63
N ILE A 72 4.22 -9.45 1.90
CA ILE A 72 4.14 -8.16 2.60
C ILE A 72 5.37 -7.95 3.50
N PRO A 73 5.70 -6.69 3.85
CA PRO A 73 5.12 -5.44 3.34
C PRO A 73 5.67 -5.07 1.95
N ALA A 74 4.93 -4.21 1.25
CA ALA A 74 5.35 -3.53 0.02
C ALA A 74 4.80 -2.10 0.01
N ILE A 75 5.52 -1.18 -0.64
CA ILE A 75 5.08 0.21 -0.84
C ILE A 75 5.00 0.58 -2.31
N ARG A 76 4.11 1.53 -2.63
CA ARG A 76 4.06 2.23 -3.91
C ARG A 76 4.10 3.73 -3.65
N HIS A 77 5.12 4.41 -4.16
CA HIS A 77 5.35 5.83 -3.95
C HIS A 77 5.11 6.59 -5.27
N HIS A 78 4.07 7.41 -5.27
CA HIS A 78 3.77 8.36 -6.35
C HIS A 78 4.49 9.67 -6.03
N HIS A 79 5.46 10.11 -6.83
CA HIS A 79 6.27 11.31 -6.55
C HIS A 79 6.03 12.47 -7.54
N GLY A 80 4.80 12.58 -8.06
CA GLY A 80 4.29 13.78 -8.76
C GLY A 80 4.84 14.07 -10.17
N GLY A 81 5.85 13.35 -10.66
CA GLY A 81 6.51 13.66 -11.94
C GLY A 81 6.91 12.47 -12.80
N GLY A 82 6.53 11.24 -12.44
CA GLY A 82 6.93 10.02 -13.16
C GLY A 82 6.11 8.79 -12.78
N ALA A 83 6.54 7.63 -13.29
CA ALA A 83 5.96 6.35 -12.92
C ALA A 83 6.17 6.08 -11.42
N PRO A 84 5.19 5.48 -10.71
CA PRO A 84 5.35 5.16 -9.31
C PRO A 84 6.53 4.23 -9.06
N VAL A 85 7.23 4.44 -7.95
CA VAL A 85 8.30 3.54 -7.50
C VAL A 85 7.70 2.53 -6.53
N THR A 86 7.99 1.25 -6.75
CA THR A 86 7.56 0.16 -5.87
C THR A 86 8.75 -0.45 -5.15
N ILE A 87 8.65 -0.64 -3.84
CA ILE A 87 9.68 -1.27 -3.02
C ILE A 87 9.02 -2.35 -2.17
N PHE A 88 9.64 -3.52 -2.10
CA PHE A 88 9.23 -4.64 -1.25
C PHE A 88 10.45 -5.17 -0.47
N GLU A 89 10.22 -6.11 0.44
CA GLU A 89 11.12 -6.49 1.54
C GLU A 89 11.21 -5.42 2.64
N SER A 90 10.80 -5.79 3.86
CA SER A 90 10.72 -4.84 4.97
C SER A 90 12.06 -4.17 5.31
N GLY A 91 13.18 -4.86 5.07
CA GLY A 91 14.50 -4.28 5.31
C GLY A 91 14.85 -3.20 4.29
N ALA A 92 14.55 -3.41 3.01
CA ALA A 92 14.82 -2.45 1.95
C ALA A 92 13.94 -1.20 2.06
N ILE A 93 12.71 -1.34 2.55
CA ILE A 93 11.81 -0.19 2.78
C ILE A 93 12.33 0.75 3.90
N LEU A 94 13.12 0.22 4.83
CA LEU A 94 13.61 0.96 6.00
C LEU A 94 15.04 1.53 5.84
N LEU A 95 15.65 1.35 4.67
CA LEU A 95 16.98 1.88 4.32
C LEU A 95 16.84 3.04 3.34
#